data_AF-A0ABD1ND17-F1
#
_entry.id   AF-A0ABD1ND17-F1
#
_cell.length_a   1.000
_cell.length_b   1.000
_cell.length_c   1.000
_cell.angle_alpha   90.00
_cell.angle_beta   90.00
_cell.angle_gamma   90.00
#
_symmetry.space_group_name_H-M   'P 1'
#
loop_
_entity.id
_entity.type
_entity.pdbx_description
1 polymer ?
#
loop_
_entity_poly.entity_id
_entity_poly.type
_entity_poly.pdbx_seq_one_letter_code
_entity_poly.pdbx_strand_id
1 'polypeptide(L)' 'MSRRLMRVLEKLRNTDRAYYQLSHLVRQGEQPKEGFLLLANLVEDEMGGNSGYAEWMLHISRQVQQS' A
#
# COMPACT_ATOMS: atom_id res chain seq x y z
N MET A 1 13.05 12.18 -17.57
CA MET A 1 11.80 11.93 -16.84
C MET A 1 10.62 11.96 -17.80
N SER A 2 9.73 10.96 -17.75
CA SER A 2 8.56 10.92 -18.65
C SER A 2 7.58 12.05 -18.33
N ARG A 3 7.16 12.82 -19.34
CA ARG A 3 6.16 13.90 -19.20
C ARG A 3 4.84 13.39 -18.59
N ARG A 4 4.46 12.15 -18.91
CA ARG A 4 3.22 11.54 -18.38
C ARG A 4 3.33 11.29 -16.88
N LEU A 5 4.47 10.77 -16.41
CA LEU A 5 4.71 10.51 -14.99
C LEU A 5 4.67 11.81 -14.18
N MET A 6 5.33 12.86 -14.66
CA MET A 6 5.36 14.15 -13.97
C MET A 6 3.96 14.75 -13.79
N ARG A 7 3.10 14.66 -14.81
CA ARG A 7 1.70 15.11 -14.69
C ARG A 7 0.90 14.36 -13.63
N VAL A 8 1.15 13.05 -13.46
CA VAL A 8 0.49 12.26 -12.42
C VAL A 8 0.96 12.71 -11.03
N LEU A 9 2.28 12.90 -10.86
CA LEU A 9 2.84 13.39 -9.59
C LEU A 9 2.33 14.77 -9.22
N GLU A 10 2.23 15.69 -10.18
CA GLU A 10 1.64 17.03 -9.98
C GLU A 10 0.17 16.95 -9.56
N LYS A 11 -0.62 16.09 -10.21
CA LYS A 11 -2.02 15.88 -9.84
C LYS A 11 -2.16 15.40 -8.39
N LEU A 12 -1.35 14.43 -7.98
CA LEU A 12 -1.36 13.91 -6.61
C LEU A 12 -0.99 15.00 -5.60
N ARG A 13 0.09 15.75 -5.85
CA ARG A 13 0.55 16.85 -4.98
C ARG A 13 -0.46 17.98 -4.82
N ASN A 14 -1.25 18.26 -5.86
CA ASN A 14 -2.26 19.32 -5.82
C ASN A 14 -3.55 18.92 -5.09
N THR A 15 -3.70 17.65 -4.71
CA THR A 15 -4.90 17.15 -4.01
C THR A 15 -5.01 17.73 -2.61
N ASP A 16 -3.88 17.91 -1.92
CA ASP A 16 -3.83 18.45 -0.56
C ASP A 16 -2.76 19.54 -0.48
N ARG A 17 -3.17 20.77 -0.15
CA ARG A 17 -2.27 21.92 -0.02
C ARG A 17 -1.52 21.95 1.30
N ALA A 18 -2.00 21.23 2.32
CA ALA A 18 -1.36 21.14 3.63
C ALA A 18 -0.23 20.11 3.65
N TYR A 19 -0.19 19.18 2.68
CA TYR A 19 0.76 18.08 2.69
C TYR A 19 1.42 17.84 1.32
N TYR A 20 2.76 17.92 1.29
CA TYR A 20 3.54 17.62 0.09
C TYR A 20 3.95 16.14 0.05
N GLN A 21 3.37 15.38 -0.89
CA GLN A 21 3.70 13.96 -1.07
C GLN A 21 5.10 13.77 -1.68
N LEU A 22 6.07 13.40 -0.84
CA LEU A 22 7.43 13.04 -1.26
C LEU A 22 7.42 11.72 -2.04
N SER A 23 8.16 11.68 -3.15
CA SER A 23 8.24 10.48 -4.00
C SER A 23 9.46 9.65 -3.63
N HIS A 24 9.25 8.36 -3.37
CA HIS A 24 10.33 7.40 -3.10
C HIS A 24 10.49 6.44 -4.27
N LEU A 25 11.72 6.29 -4.77
CA LEU A 25 12.05 5.25 -5.75
C LEU A 25 12.48 3.99 -4.99
N VAL A 26 11.71 2.93 -5.17
CA VAL A 26 11.94 1.62 -4.54
C VAL A 26 12.22 0.61 -5.65
N ARG A 27 13.26 -0.21 -5.47
CA ARG A 27 13.53 -1.35 -6.36
C ARG A 27 13.04 -2.63 -5.71
N GLN A 28 12.59 -3.56 -6.55
CA GLN A 28 12.22 -4.89 -6.10
C GLN A 28 13.43 -5.62 -5.49
N GLY A 29 13.24 -6.24 -4.32
CA GLY A 29 14.28 -6.93 -3.56
C GLY A 29 15.17 -6.01 -2.70
N GLU A 30 14.97 -4.69 -2.74
CA GLU A 30 15.77 -3.72 -1.97
C GLU A 30 15.29 -3.68 -0.51
N GLN A 31 15.68 -4.67 0.30
CA GLN A 31 15.30 -4.73 1.72
C GLN A 31 16.25 -3.88 2.59
N PRO A 32 15.76 -3.18 3.63
CA PRO A 32 14.38 -3.16 4.15
C PRO A 32 13.47 -2.12 3.48
N LYS A 33 14.01 -1.35 2.52
CA LYS A 33 13.34 -0.18 1.95
C LYS A 33 12.06 -0.53 1.20
N GLU A 34 12.05 -1.63 0.45
CA GLU A 34 10.88 -2.15 -0.23
C GLU A 34 9.80 -2.58 0.77
N GLY A 35 10.20 -3.32 1.81
CA GLY A 35 9.31 -3.72 2.90
C GLY A 35 8.62 -2.52 3.54
N PHE A 36 9.40 -1.49 3.88
CA PHE A 36 8.91 -0.33 4.62
C PHE A 36 8.14 0.69 3.75
N LEU A 37 8.64 1.04 2.57
CA LEU A 37 8.07 2.13 1.76
C LEU A 37 6.98 1.67 0.79
N LEU A 38 6.93 0.39 0.44
CA LEU A 38 5.97 -0.14 -0.54
C LEU A 38 5.10 -1.24 0.05
N LEU A 39 5.70 -2.37 0.45
CA LEU A 39 4.95 -3.56 0.80
C LEU A 39 4.05 -3.33 2.01
N ALA A 40 4.54 -2.67 3.07
CA ALA A 40 3.75 -2.38 4.27
C ALA A 40 2.48 -1.53 4.01
N ASN A 41 2.34 -0.90 2.84
CA ASN A 41 1.16 -0.14 2.45
C ASN A 41 0.15 -0.97 1.63
N LEU A 42 0.49 -2.21 1.24
CA LEU A 42 -0.40 -3.16 0.58
C LEU A 42 -1.25 -3.87 1.63
N VAL A 43 -2.21 -3.13 2.22
CA VAL A 43 -2.98 -3.54 3.39
C VAL A 43 -3.84 -4.81 3.22
N GLU A 44 -4.07 -5.23 1.98
CA GLU A 44 -4.82 -6.46 1.69
C GLU A 44 -3.92 -7.70 1.68
N ASP A 45 -2.61 -7.52 1.52
CA ASP A 45 -1.67 -8.63 1.45
C ASP A 45 -1.29 -9.12 2.85
N GLU A 46 -0.99 -10.42 2.94
CA GLU A 46 -0.44 -11.00 4.16
C GLU A 46 0.99 -10.48 4.38
N MET A 47 1.23 -9.86 5.53
CA MET A 47 2.54 -9.32 5.88
C MET A 47 2.82 -9.42 7.37
N GLY A 48 4.05 -9.83 7.72
CA GLY A 48 4.55 -9.76 9.10
C GLY A 48 3.73 -10.57 10.11
N GLY A 49 3.03 -11.61 9.67
CA GLY A 49 2.15 -12.43 10.51
C GLY A 49 0.73 -11.88 10.70
N ASN A 50 0.36 -10.80 10.02
CA ASN A 50 -1.02 -10.33 9.95
C ASN A 50 -1.78 -11.03 8.82
N SER A 51 -3.03 -11.41 9.09
CA SER A 51 -3.95 -11.94 8.09
C SER A 51 -4.20 -10.94 6.98
N GLY A 52 -4.00 -11.39 5.73
CA GLY A 52 -4.44 -10.64 4.56
C GLY A 52 -5.97 -10.56 4.48
N TYR A 53 -6.47 -9.69 3.61
CA TYR A 53 -7.90 -9.45 3.43
C TYR A 53 -8.69 -10.73 3.13
N ALA A 54 -8.16 -11.61 2.28
CA ALA A 54 -8.83 -12.86 1.92
C ALA A 54 -9.01 -13.80 3.12
N GLU A 55 -7.98 -13.94 3.96
CA GLU A 55 -8.06 -14.75 5.17
C GLU A 55 -9.01 -14.12 6.19
N TRP A 56 -8.96 -12.79 6.33
CA TRP A 56 -9.86 -12.04 7.20
C TRP A 56 -11.34 -12.25 6.82
N MET A 57 -11.66 -12.26 5.52
CA MET A 57 -13.01 -12.55 5.04
C MET A 57 -13.45 -13.99 5.36
N LEU A 58 -12.54 -14.96 5.27
CA LEU A 58 -12.83 -16.33 5.69
C LEU A 58 -13.08 -16.42 7.20
N HIS A 59 -12.32 -15.70 8.03
CA HIS A 59 -12.56 -15.64 9.47
C HIS A 59 -13.93 -15.04 9.81
N ILE A 60 -14.29 -13.92 9.17
CA ILE A 60 -15.63 -13.31 9.36
C ILE A 60 -16.74 -14.28 8.96
N SER A 61 -16.64 -14.89 7.78
CA SER A 61 -17.70 -15.80 7.29
C SER A 61 -17.91 -17.01 8.22
N ARG A 62 -16.83 -17.59 8.74
CA ARG A 62 -16.89 -18.68 9.72
C ARG A 62 -17.51 -18.23 11.03
N GLN A 63 -17.13 -17.05 11.54
CA GLN A 63 -17.68 -16.51 12.79
C GLN A 63 -19.18 -16.25 12.69
N VAL A 64 -19.64 -15.71 11.57
CA VAL A 64 -21.08 -15.46 11.31
C VAL A 64 -21.85 -16.77 11.22
N GLN A 65 -21.29 -17.82 10.59
CA GLN A 65 -21.95 -19.14 10.49
C GLN A 65 -22.02 -19.90 11.81
N GLN A 66 -21.12 -19.61 12.74
CA GLN A 66 -21.05 -20.24 14.07
C GLN A 66 -21.87 -19.51 15.14
N SER A 67 -22.46 -18.35 14.80
CA SER A 67 -23.36 -17.57 15.66
C SER A 67 -24.82 -17.98 15.42
#